data_AF-A0A522VZY1-F1
#
_entry.id   AF-A0A522VZY1-F1
#
_cell.length_a   1.000
_cell.length_b   1.000
_cell.length_c   1.000
_cell.angle_alpha   90.00
_cell.angle_beta   90.00
_cell.angle_gamma   90.00
#
_symmetry.space_group_name_H-M   'P 1'
#
loop_
_entity.id
_entity.type
_entity.pdbx_description
1 polymer ?
#
loop_
_entity_poly.entity_id
_entity_poly.type
_entity_poly.pdbx_seq_one_letter_code
_entity_poly.pdbx_strand_id
1 'polypeptide(L)'
;VIGHLGADDLVGFFAEKHNLDGVDELARLVEVLPAERHAAVDSKVAGKTVVFTGTLTRFTRDEAKAKAQALGAKVTDSVSKKTDYVVVGADAGSKAVKARELGVAILSEDAWIALISE
;
A
#
# COMPACT_ATOMS: atom_id res chain seq x y z
N VAL A 1 12.00 12.09 -0.12
CA VAL A 1 12.52 12.56 1.18
C VAL A 1 11.41 13.39 1.81
N ILE A 2 10.54 12.75 2.60
CA ILE A 2 9.35 13.38 3.24
C ILE A 2 9.41 13.16 4.78
N GLY A 3 10.49 12.57 5.30
CA GLY A 3 10.55 12.14 6.70
C GLY A 3 11.05 13.17 7.70
N HIS A 4 11.61 14.31 7.25
CA HIS A 4 12.34 15.24 8.13
C HIS A 4 11.42 16.42 8.48
N LEU A 5 10.80 17.02 7.45
CA LEU A 5 9.90 18.15 7.59
C LEU A 5 8.68 17.81 8.48
N GLY A 6 8.09 16.63 8.30
CA GLY A 6 6.90 16.24 9.07
C GLY A 6 7.19 15.82 10.51
N ALA A 7 8.41 15.40 10.85
CA ALA A 7 8.73 14.95 12.21
C ALA A 7 8.92 16.14 13.16
N ASP A 8 9.65 17.16 12.73
CA ASP A 8 9.89 18.37 13.53
C ASP A 8 8.61 19.19 13.70
N ASP A 9 7.78 19.31 12.65
CA ASP A 9 6.49 19.99 12.73
C ASP A 9 5.51 19.27 13.67
N LEU A 10 5.50 17.93 13.65
CA LEU A 10 4.66 17.14 14.54
C LEU A 10 5.10 17.30 16.00
N VAL A 11 6.41 17.25 16.26
CA VAL A 11 6.97 17.49 17.60
C VAL A 11 6.67 18.91 18.07
N GLY A 12 6.82 19.90 17.19
CA GLY A 12 6.48 21.30 17.48
C GLY A 12 5.01 21.47 17.86
N PHE A 13 4.10 20.90 17.08
CA PHE A 13 2.67 20.93 17.34
C PHE A 13 2.32 20.39 18.74
N PHE A 14 2.85 19.22 19.10
CA PHE A 14 2.57 18.59 20.40
C PHE A 14 3.38 19.19 21.57
N ALA A 15 4.40 20.03 21.31
CA ALA A 15 5.11 20.76 22.34
C ALA A 15 4.32 21.98 22.86
N GLU A 16 3.36 22.47 22.08
CA GLU A 16 2.53 23.61 22.44
C GLU A 16 1.33 23.17 23.29
N LYS A 17 1.25 23.66 24.52
CA LYS A 17 0.21 23.29 25.51
C LYS A 17 -1.22 23.45 24.98
N HIS A 18 -1.50 24.51 24.23
CA HIS A 18 -2.85 24.78 23.72
C HIS A 18 -3.31 23.74 22.68
N ASN A 19 -2.38 23.15 21.92
CA ASN A 19 -2.68 22.09 20.97
C ASN A 19 -3.02 20.79 21.70
N LEU A 20 -2.29 20.48 22.78
CA LEU A 20 -2.61 19.35 23.65
C LEU A 20 -4.00 19.53 24.29
N ASP A 21 -4.28 20.71 24.83
CA ASP A 21 -5.57 21.00 25.46
C ASP A 21 -6.73 20.84 24.46
N GLY A 22 -6.55 21.29 23.20
CA GLY A 22 -7.55 21.13 22.14
C GLY A 22 -7.73 19.67 21.68
N VAL A 23 -6.65 18.91 21.57
CA VAL A 23 -6.71 17.47 21.25
C VAL A 23 -7.41 16.70 22.38
N ASP A 24 -7.12 17.02 23.64
CA ASP A 24 -7.75 16.40 24.80
C ASP A 24 -9.24 16.72 24.89
N GLU A 25 -9.65 17.94 24.55
CA GLU A 25 -11.06 18.32 24.48
C GLU A 25 -11.79 17.51 23.41
N LEU A 26 -11.22 17.42 22.20
CA LEU A 26 -11.79 16.63 21.11
C LEU A 26 -11.86 15.13 21.48
N ALA A 27 -10.82 14.59 22.10
CA ALA A 27 -10.74 13.19 22.52
C ALA A 27 -11.82 12.80 23.54
N ARG A 28 -12.37 13.77 24.30
CA ARG A 28 -13.51 13.53 25.21
C ARG A 28 -14.86 13.49 24.49
N LEU A 29 -14.94 14.07 23.30
CA LEU A 29 -16.17 14.16 22.50
C LEU A 29 -16.31 13.00 21.49
N VAL A 30 -15.24 12.22 21.28
CA VAL A 30 -15.21 11.12 20.30
C VAL A 30 -14.74 9.83 20.93
N GLU A 31 -15.22 8.71 20.41
CA GLU A 31 -14.62 7.41 20.71
C GLU A 31 -13.35 7.24 19.88
N VAL A 32 -12.18 7.22 20.53
CA VAL A 32 -10.91 6.93 19.87
C VAL A 32 -10.85 5.44 19.57
N LEU A 33 -11.15 5.08 18.32
CA LEU A 33 -11.00 3.71 17.87
C LEU A 33 -9.52 3.32 17.92
N PRO A 34 -9.19 2.09 18.38
CA PRO A 34 -7.84 1.60 18.30
C PRO A 34 -7.40 1.65 16.84
N ALA A 35 -6.23 2.27 16.59
CA ALA A 35 -5.65 2.24 15.27
C ALA A 35 -5.58 0.77 14.83
N GLU A 36 -6.20 0.45 13.69
CA GLU A 36 -6.02 -0.84 13.06
C GLU A 36 -4.52 -0.98 12.80
N ARG A 37 -3.82 -1.68 13.69
CA ARG A 37 -2.59 -2.33 13.28
C ARG A 37 -3.09 -3.28 12.21
N HIS A 38 -2.76 -2.98 10.96
CA HIS A 38 -2.66 -4.05 9.98
C HIS A 38 -1.73 -5.05 10.66
N ALA A 39 -2.32 -6.10 11.25
CA ALA A 39 -1.57 -7.24 11.69
C ALA A 39 -0.70 -7.61 10.50
N ALA A 40 0.50 -8.11 10.74
CA ALA A 40 1.15 -8.90 9.70
C ALA A 40 0.14 -10.01 9.39
N VAL A 41 -0.72 -9.77 8.40
CA VAL A 41 -1.50 -10.82 7.78
C VAL A 41 -0.40 -11.76 7.35
N ASP A 42 -0.38 -12.97 7.90
CA ASP A 42 0.51 -14.04 7.45
C ASP A 42 0.11 -14.35 6.01
N SER A 43 0.51 -13.46 5.12
CA SER A 43 0.19 -13.43 3.72
C SER A 43 1.52 -13.33 3.01
N LYS A 44 1.68 -14.15 1.98
CA LYS A 44 2.91 -14.20 1.17
C LYS A 44 3.28 -12.85 0.54
N VAL A 45 2.32 -11.93 0.49
CA VAL A 45 2.48 -10.58 -0.09
C VAL A 45 2.66 -9.47 0.95
N ALA A 46 2.63 -9.78 2.26
CA ALA A 46 2.81 -8.79 3.31
C ALA A 46 4.20 -8.11 3.19
N GLY A 47 4.22 -6.78 3.23
CA GLY A 47 5.43 -5.97 3.08
C GLY A 47 6.02 -5.90 1.67
N LYS A 48 5.46 -6.64 0.70
CA LYS A 48 5.92 -6.68 -0.70
C LYS A 48 5.37 -5.51 -1.50
N THR A 49 6.14 -5.04 -2.49
CA THR A 49 5.71 -3.96 -3.38
C THR A 49 5.08 -4.52 -4.64
N VAL A 50 3.81 -4.20 -4.89
CA VAL A 50 3.02 -4.72 -6.01
C VAL A 50 2.61 -3.57 -6.95
N VAL A 51 2.66 -3.82 -8.25
CA VAL A 51 2.16 -2.90 -9.29
C VAL A 51 1.14 -3.63 -10.14
N PHE A 52 -0.01 -3.01 -10.37
CA PHE A 52 -1.04 -3.52 -11.28
C PHE A 52 -0.97 -2.76 -12.61
N THR A 53 -0.95 -3.48 -13.73
CA THR A 53 -0.93 -2.86 -15.06
C THR A 53 -1.80 -3.62 -16.06
N GLY A 54 -2.25 -2.93 -17.10
CA GLY A 54 -3.23 -3.42 -18.05
C GLY A 54 -4.67 -3.30 -17.54
N THR A 55 -5.58 -3.83 -18.34
CA THR A 55 -7.00 -3.99 -18.03
C THR A 55 -7.18 -5.29 -17.28
N LEU A 56 -7.53 -5.18 -15.99
CA LEU A 56 -7.83 -6.33 -15.15
C LEU A 56 -9.25 -6.83 -15.46
N THR A 57 -9.41 -8.14 -15.56
CA THR A 57 -10.67 -8.81 -15.90
C THR A 57 -11.32 -9.46 -14.69
N ARG A 58 -10.53 -9.84 -13.69
CA ARG A 58 -11.00 -10.49 -12.46
C ARG A 58 -11.42 -9.49 -11.38
N PHE A 59 -10.83 -8.31 -11.40
CA PHE A 59 -11.09 -7.24 -10.45
C PHE A 59 -11.08 -5.89 -11.17
N THR A 60 -11.75 -4.90 -10.60
CA THR A 60 -11.41 -3.51 -10.90
C THR A 60 -10.02 -3.17 -10.33
N ARG A 61 -9.36 -2.15 -10.90
CA ARG A 61 -8.03 -1.74 -10.43
C ARG A 61 -8.07 -1.29 -8.96
N ASP A 62 -9.14 -0.66 -8.54
CA ASP A 62 -9.30 -0.17 -7.16
C ASP A 62 -9.53 -1.33 -6.17
N GLU A 63 -10.33 -2.33 -6.55
CA GLU A 63 -10.48 -3.55 -5.75
C GLU A 63 -9.17 -4.32 -5.62
N ALA A 64 -8.40 -4.45 -6.69
CA ALA A 64 -7.10 -5.11 -6.66
C ALA A 64 -6.12 -4.38 -5.72
N LYS A 65 -6.11 -3.04 -5.76
CA LYS A 65 -5.34 -2.20 -4.84
C LYS A 65 -5.76 -2.41 -3.40
N ALA A 66 -7.06 -2.30 -3.11
CA ALA A 66 -7.61 -2.47 -1.78
C ALA A 66 -7.30 -3.87 -1.20
N LYS A 67 -7.47 -4.93 -2.01
CA LYS A 67 -7.19 -6.30 -1.57
C LYS A 67 -5.70 -6.52 -1.28
N ALA A 68 -4.82 -6.00 -2.12
CA ALA A 68 -3.38 -6.07 -1.87
C ALA A 68 -2.98 -5.31 -0.58
N GLN A 69 -3.54 -4.12 -0.37
CA GLN A 69 -3.29 -3.32 0.84
C GLN A 69 -3.84 -4.00 2.10
N ALA A 70 -5.02 -4.60 2.02
CA ALA A 70 -5.63 -5.36 3.12
C ALA A 70 -4.76 -6.55 3.55
N LEU A 71 -4.03 -7.15 2.62
CA LEU A 71 -3.06 -8.23 2.88
C LEU A 71 -1.68 -7.72 3.31
N GLY A 72 -1.53 -6.41 3.56
CA GLY A 72 -0.29 -5.79 4.00
C GLY A 72 0.74 -5.53 2.88
N ALA A 73 0.36 -5.67 1.61
CA ALA A 73 1.22 -5.33 0.49
C ALA A 73 1.23 -3.81 0.22
N LYS A 74 2.36 -3.29 -0.25
CA LYS A 74 2.52 -1.89 -0.67
C LYS A 74 2.20 -1.78 -2.15
N VAL A 75 1.15 -1.04 -2.49
CA VAL A 75 0.79 -0.85 -3.90
C VAL A 75 1.38 0.44 -4.45
N THR A 76 2.00 0.36 -5.63
CA THR A 76 2.58 1.53 -6.32
C THR A 76 2.19 1.52 -7.79
N ASP A 77 2.19 2.68 -8.44
CA ASP A 77 1.83 2.80 -9.86
C ASP A 77 3.04 2.74 -10.80
N SER A 78 4.25 2.70 -10.24
CA SER A 78 5.52 2.72 -10.97
C SER A 78 6.34 1.47 -10.74
N VAL A 79 6.82 0.85 -11.82
CA VAL A 79 7.76 -0.27 -11.73
C VAL A 79 9.18 0.25 -11.47
N SER A 80 9.82 -0.27 -10.43
CA SER A 80 11.19 0.01 -10.02
C SER A 80 11.91 -1.27 -9.61
N LYS A 81 13.23 -1.20 -9.35
CA LYS A 81 13.99 -2.35 -8.81
C LYS A 81 13.53 -2.81 -7.42
N LYS A 82 12.74 -1.99 -6.72
CA LYS A 82 12.16 -2.33 -5.40
C LYS A 82 10.78 -2.98 -5.53
N THR A 83 10.24 -3.07 -6.74
CA THR A 83 8.98 -3.76 -6.99
C THR A 83 9.23 -5.27 -6.89
N ASP A 84 8.47 -5.96 -6.06
CA ASP A 84 8.55 -7.42 -5.94
C ASP A 84 7.70 -8.10 -7.00
N TYR A 85 6.47 -7.60 -7.23
CA TYR A 85 5.51 -8.20 -8.15
C TYR A 85 4.88 -7.17 -9.09
N VAL A 86 4.71 -7.56 -10.36
CA VAL A 86 3.91 -6.83 -11.34
C VAL A 86 2.80 -7.74 -11.83
N VAL A 87 1.56 -7.41 -11.45
CA VAL A 87 0.37 -8.12 -11.88
C VAL A 87 -0.09 -7.54 -13.22
N VAL A 88 -0.10 -8.37 -14.24
CA VAL A 88 -0.44 -8.01 -15.62
C VAL A 88 -1.81 -8.53 -16.01
N GLY A 89 -2.71 -7.61 -16.35
CA GLY A 89 -3.97 -7.91 -17.04
C GLY A 89 -3.81 -7.85 -18.56
N ALA A 90 -4.94 -7.81 -19.27
CA ALA A 90 -4.97 -7.60 -20.71
C ALA A 90 -4.28 -6.26 -21.08
N ASP A 91 -3.57 -6.21 -22.21
CA ASP A 91 -2.91 -4.99 -22.70
C ASP A 91 -1.93 -4.31 -21.70
N ALA A 92 -1.20 -5.10 -20.91
CA ALA A 92 -0.27 -4.61 -19.88
C ALA A 92 0.86 -3.65 -20.36
N GLY A 93 1.09 -3.57 -21.68
CA GLY A 93 1.88 -2.53 -22.34
C GLY A 93 3.28 -2.28 -21.75
N SER A 94 3.68 -1.01 -21.73
CA SER A 94 5.05 -0.56 -21.42
C SER A 94 5.53 -0.85 -20.00
N LYS A 95 4.63 -1.11 -19.03
CA LYS A 95 5.02 -1.45 -17.65
C LYS A 95 5.45 -2.91 -17.52
N ALA A 96 4.85 -3.82 -18.30
CA ALA A 96 5.27 -5.22 -18.36
C ALA A 96 6.68 -5.35 -18.97
N VAL A 97 6.98 -4.57 -20.00
CA VAL A 97 8.32 -4.52 -20.60
C VAL A 97 9.36 -4.05 -19.59
N LYS A 98 9.09 -2.93 -18.90
CA LYS A 98 9.98 -2.42 -17.85
C LYS A 98 10.19 -3.41 -16.70
N ALA A 99 9.17 -4.17 -16.33
CA ALA A 99 9.28 -5.22 -15.31
C ALA A 99 10.24 -6.34 -15.74
N ARG A 100 10.16 -6.78 -17.01
CA ARG A 100 11.08 -7.78 -17.58
C ARG A 100 12.52 -7.28 -17.60
N GLU A 101 12.74 -6.04 -18.03
CA GLU A 101 14.07 -5.42 -18.07
C GLU A 101 14.73 -5.32 -16.68
N LEU A 102 13.92 -5.06 -15.65
CA LEU A 102 14.38 -4.94 -14.27
C LEU A 102 14.47 -6.28 -13.54
N GLY A 103 14.05 -7.39 -14.17
CA GLY A 103 14.04 -8.73 -13.55
C GLY A 103 13.02 -8.88 -12.43
N VAL A 104 11.95 -8.08 -12.44
CA VAL A 104 10.88 -8.13 -11.43
C VAL A 104 9.94 -9.30 -11.75
N ALA A 105 9.38 -9.96 -10.73
CA ALA A 105 8.46 -11.06 -10.94
C ALA A 105 7.14 -10.56 -11.56
N ILE A 106 6.74 -11.17 -12.69
CA ILE A 106 5.51 -10.83 -13.40
C ILE A 106 4.49 -11.94 -13.14
N LEU A 107 3.31 -11.57 -12.66
CA LEU A 107 2.23 -12.48 -12.34
C LEU A 107 1.01 -12.18 -13.21
N SER A 108 0.29 -13.20 -13.65
CA SER A 108 -1.06 -13.02 -14.21
C SER A 108 -2.07 -12.74 -13.09
N GLU A 109 -3.26 -12.27 -13.45
CA GLU A 109 -4.37 -12.12 -12.49
C GLU A 109 -4.68 -13.42 -11.76
N ASP A 110 -4.73 -14.54 -12.46
CA ASP A 110 -5.02 -15.85 -11.85
C ASP A 110 -3.90 -16.28 -10.89
N ALA A 111 -2.62 -16.05 -11.24
CA ALA A 111 -1.49 -16.34 -10.36
C ALA A 111 -1.49 -15.44 -9.13
N TRP A 112 -1.87 -14.17 -9.28
CA TRP A 112 -2.07 -13.25 -8.16
C TRP A 112 -3.18 -13.75 -7.22
N ILE A 113 -4.33 -14.18 -7.78
CA ILE A 113 -5.44 -14.74 -7.00
C ILE A 113 -4.99 -15.98 -6.23
N ALA A 114 -4.28 -16.89 -6.87
CA ALA A 114 -3.76 -18.09 -6.22
C ALA A 114 -2.80 -17.71 -5.07
N LEU A 115 -1.91 -16.74 -5.29
CA LEU A 115 -0.93 -16.30 -4.29
C LEU A 115 -1.57 -15.69 -3.04
N ILE A 116 -2.69 -14.98 -3.20
CA ILE A 116 -3.39 -14.31 -2.08
C ILE A 116 -4.51 -15.15 -1.45
N SER A 117 -4.81 -16.33 -2.01
CA SER A 117 -5.83 -17.24 -1.49
C SER A 117 -5.25 -18.39 -0.66
N GLU A 118 -3.91 -18.50 -0.61
CA GLU A 118 -3.14 -19.38 0.29
C GLU A 118 -2.65 -18.60 1.53
#